data_AF-A0AA44JUR1-F1
#
_entry.id   AF-A0AA44JUR1-F1
#
_cell.length_a   1.000
_cell.length_b   1.000
_cell.length_c   1.000
_cell.angle_alpha   90.00
_cell.angle_beta   90.00
_cell.angle_gamma   90.00
#
_symmetry.space_group_name_H-M   'P 1'
#
loop_
_entity.id
_entity.type
_entity.pdbx_description
1 polymer ?
#
loop_
_entity_poly.entity_id
_entity_poly.type
_entity_poly.pdbx_seq_one_letter_code
_entity_poly.pdbx_strand_id
1 'polypeptide(L)' 'MTLDFELGKIVVTPHELMIRFEGAQRLTLEAQTDAISLMGQVLVVTDSQSRFSLKLEAETIKEISQVTGIPIT' A
#
# COMPACT_ATOMS: atom_id res chain seq x y z
N MET A 1 3.50 0.19 11.08
CA MET A 1 3.43 1.67 10.97
C MET A 1 2.10 2.03 10.36
N THR A 2 1.52 3.17 10.75
CA THR A 2 0.24 3.65 10.20
C THR A 2 0.50 4.99 9.52
N LEU A 3 0.11 5.10 8.26
CA LEU A 3 0.24 6.29 7.44
C LEU A 3 -1.14 6.82 7.10
N ASP A 4 -1.34 8.12 7.25
CA ASP A 4 -2.56 8.78 6.78
C ASP A 4 -2.38 9.16 5.31
N PHE A 5 -3.43 8.98 4.50
CA PHE A 5 -3.49 9.45 3.12
C PHE A 5 -4.88 9.99 2.81
N GLU A 6 -5.04 10.65 1.66
CA GLU A 6 -6.27 11.40 1.31
C GLU A 6 -7.57 10.62 1.49
N LEU A 7 -7.58 9.31 1.20
CA LEU A 7 -8.78 8.48 1.22
C LEU A 7 -8.89 7.58 2.46
N GLY A 8 -7.98 7.70 3.43
CA GLY A 8 -8.03 6.93 4.67
C GLY A 8 -6.65 6.64 5.26
N LYS A 9 -6.42 5.38 5.63
CA LYS A 9 -5.19 4.96 6.33
C LYS A 9 -4.54 3.76 5.68
N ILE A 10 -3.21 3.75 5.68
CA ILE A 10 -2.40 2.60 5.28
C ILE A 10 -1.69 2.07 6.52
N VAL A 11 -1.92 0.80 6.84
CA VAL A 11 -1.17 0.07 7.87
C VAL A 11 -0.15 -0.79 7.15
N VAL A 12 1.12 -0.57 7.44
CA VAL A 12 2.23 -1.31 6.81
C VAL A 12 3.05 -2.04 7.86
N THR A 13 3.39 -3.29 7.57
CA THR A 13 4.31 -4.12 8.33
C THR A 13 5.36 -4.69 7.37
N PRO A 14 6.41 -5.36 7.88
CA PRO A 14 7.36 -6.04 7.01
C PRO A 14 6.75 -7.17 6.14
N HIS A 15 5.58 -7.69 6.51
CA HIS A 15 4.97 -8.85 5.87
C HIS A 15 3.71 -8.52 5.06
N GLU A 16 2.98 -7.48 5.44
CA GLU A 16 1.70 -7.14 4.84
C GLU A 16 1.46 -5.63 4.78
N LEU A 17 0.61 -5.24 3.83
CA LEU A 17 0.09 -3.89 3.67
C LEU A 17 -1.44 -3.95 3.66
N MET A 18 -2.05 -3.10 4.47
CA MET A 18 -3.51 -2.95 4.57
C MET A 18 -3.89 -1.50 4.29
N ILE A 19 -4.77 -1.27 3.33
CA ILE A 19 -5.33 0.04 2.97
C ILE A 19 -6.77 0.07 3.41
N ARG A 20 -7.09 0.95 4.36
CA ARG A 20 -8.44 1.19 4.84
C ARG A 20 -8.95 2.48 4.22
N PHE A 21 -9.93 2.35 3.34
CA PHE A 21 -10.64 3.49 2.78
C PHE A 21 -11.71 3.95 3.76
N GLU A 22 -11.68 5.24 4.08
CA GLU A 22 -12.67 5.89 4.92
C GLU A 22 -13.79 6.48 4.04
N GLY A 23 -15.03 6.38 4.48
CA GLY A 23 -16.19 6.82 3.72
C GLY A 23 -17.49 6.17 4.17
N ALA A 24 -18.57 6.41 3.42
CA ALA A 24 -19.89 5.84 3.70
C ALA A 24 -19.90 4.31 3.61
N GLN A 25 -19.07 3.73 2.74
CA GLN A 25 -18.78 2.31 2.72
C GLN A 25 -17.31 2.10 3.06
N ARG A 26 -17.05 1.30 4.09
CA ARG A 26 -15.69 0.95 4.50
C ARG A 26 -15.18 -0.18 3.63
N LEU A 27 -14.10 0.08 2.90
CA LEU A 27 -13.38 -0.91 2.11
C LEU A 27 -11.99 -1.10 2.72
N THR A 28 -11.56 -2.36 2.85
CA THR A 28 -10.20 -2.70 3.25
C THR A 28 -9.58 -3.53 2.13
N LEU A 29 -8.43 -3.11 1.65
CA LEU A 29 -7.59 -3.87 0.72
C LEU A 29 -6.38 -4.38 1.51
N GLU A 30 -6.05 -5.65 1.33
CA GLU A 30 -4.92 -6.30 1.99
C GLU A 30 -4.06 -7.00 0.95
N ALA A 31 -2.74 -6.96 1.16
CA ALA A 31 -1.76 -7.61 0.31
C ALA A 31 -0.55 -8.07 1.12
N GLN A 32 -0.02 -9.23 0.80
CA GLN A 32 1.28 -9.69 1.29
C GLN A 32 2.40 -8.94 0.55
N THR A 33 3.53 -8.69 1.21
CA THR A 33 4.62 -7.87 0.64
C THR A 33 5.27 -8.49 -0.59
N ASP A 34 5.21 -9.81 -0.76
CA ASP A 34 5.67 -10.52 -1.96
C ASP A 34 4.81 -10.24 -3.21
N ALA A 35 3.56 -9.80 -3.03
CA ALA A 35 2.66 -9.40 -4.10
C ALA A 35 2.71 -7.91 -4.45
N ILE A 36 3.54 -7.13 -3.75
CA ILE A 36 3.60 -5.67 -3.86
C ILE A 36 4.78 -5.24 -4.73
N SER A 37 4.56 -4.24 -5.58
CA SER A 37 5.60 -3.54 -6.31
C SER A 37 5.42 -2.02 -6.15
N LEU A 38 6.52 -1.31 -5.89
CA LEU A 38 6.53 0.14 -5.78
C LEU A 38 7.12 0.73 -7.08
N MET A 39 6.28 1.34 -7.90
CA MET A 39 6.65 1.90 -9.20
C MET A 39 6.51 3.43 -9.16
N GLY A 40 7.59 4.14 -8.85
CA GLY A 40 7.61 5.57 -8.62
C GLY A 40 6.66 5.99 -7.49
N GLN A 41 5.52 6.58 -7.86
CA GLN A 41 4.46 7.01 -6.92
C GLN A 41 3.24 6.08 -6.93
N VAL A 42 3.40 4.86 -7.45
CA VAL A 42 2.30 3.91 -7.62
C VAL A 42 2.62 2.63 -6.84
N LEU A 43 1.74 2.30 -5.90
CA LEU A 43 1.68 0.99 -5.28
C LEU A 43 0.91 0.06 -6.22
N VAL A 44 1.54 -1.04 -6.64
CA VAL A 44 0.91 -2.08 -7.45
C VAL A 44 0.82 -3.35 -6.63
N VAL A 45 -0.38 -3.92 -6.57
CA VAL A 45 -0.61 -5.25 -5.99
C VAL A 45 -0.99 -6.19 -7.10
N THR A 46 -0.28 -7.31 -7.19
CA THR A 46 -0.60 -8.39 -8.11
C THR A 46 -0.45 -9.73 -7.39
N ASP A 47 -1.57 -10.26 -6.93
CA ASP A 47 -1.68 -11.62 -6.43
C ASP A 47 -2.75 -12.41 -7.20
N SER A 48 -2.97 -13.67 -6.82
CA SER A 48 -3.94 -14.56 -7.48
C SER A 48 -5.42 -14.19 -7.28
N GLN A 49 -5.73 -13.40 -6.25
CA GLN A 49 -7.07 -13.00 -5.80
C GLN A 49 -7.36 -11.51 -6.05
N SER A 50 -6.32 -10.68 -6.16
CA SER A 50 -6.38 -9.23 -6.11
C SER A 50 -5.35 -8.62 -7.05
N ARG A 51 -5.82 -7.71 -7.90
CA ARG A 51 -4.97 -6.93 -8.79
C ARG A 51 -5.47 -5.50 -8.84
N PHE A 52 -4.71 -4.60 -8.23
CA PHE A 52 -5.02 -3.18 -8.24
C PHE A 52 -3.75 -2.35 -8.20
N SER A 53 -3.89 -1.08 -8.54
CA SER A 53 -2.86 -0.09 -8.33
C SER A 53 -3.45 1.14 -7.67
N LEU A 54 -2.65 1.79 -6.83
CA LEU A 54 -3.02 3.00 -6.13
C LEU A 54 -1.89 4.01 -6.25
N LYS A 55 -2.21 5.19 -6.78
CA LYS A 55 -1.29 6.32 -6.74
C LYS A 55 -1.26 6.88 -5.33
N LEU A 56 -0.06 7.02 -4.78
CA LEU A 56 0.19 7.54 -3.44
C LEU A 56 1.18 8.70 -3.51
N GLU A 57 1.26 9.46 -2.43
CA GLU A 57 2.26 10.51 -2.30
C GLU A 57 3.68 9.91 -2.24
N ALA A 58 4.65 10.65 -2.77
CA ALA A 58 6.04 10.19 -2.82
C ALA A 58 6.62 9.88 -1.42
N GLU A 59 6.19 10.58 -0.38
CA GLU A 59 6.59 10.32 1.00
C GLU A 59 6.05 8.98 1.51
N THR A 60 4.75 8.72 1.31
CA THR A 60 4.10 7.46 1.68
C THR A 60 4.77 6.25 1.02
N ILE A 61 5.14 6.35 -0.26
CA ILE A 61 5.86 5.27 -0.96
C ILE A 61 7.24 5.02 -0.34
N LYS A 62 7.98 6.08 0.01
CA LYS A 62 9.29 5.94 0.68
C LYS A 62 9.15 5.26 2.04
N GLU A 63 8.14 5.61 2.81
CA GLU A 63 7.87 5.00 4.10
C GLU A 63 7.46 3.52 3.99
N ILE A 64 6.62 3.18 3.00
CA ILE A 64 6.30 1.79 2.68
C ILE A 64 7.56 1.02 2.30
N SER A 65 8.41 1.57 1.42
CA SER A 65 9.69 0.96 1.02
C SER A 65 10.61 0.72 2.22
N GLN A 66 10.72 1.69 3.14
CA GLN A 66 11.54 1.57 4.34
C GLN A 66 11.10 0.45 5.27
N VAL A 67 9.79 0.25 5.46
CA VAL A 67 9.27 -0.78 6.37
C VAL A 67 9.24 -2.16 5.73
N THR A 68 8.88 -2.24 4.45
CA THR A 68 8.73 -3.51 3.71
C THR A 68 10.05 -4.03 3.13
N GLY A 69 11.05 -3.16 2.95
CA GLY A 69 12.29 -3.47 2.25
C GLY A 69 12.15 -3.58 0.73
N ILE A 70 10.96 -3.31 0.17
CA ILE A 70 10.72 -3.38 -1.28
C ILE A 70 11.36 -2.16 -1.94
N PRO A 71 12.22 -2.34 -2.97
CA PRO A 71 12.83 -1.22 -3.68
C PRO A 71 11.80 -0.47 -4.53
N ILE A 72 11.98 0.85 -4.63
CA ILE A 72 11.18 1.71 -5.53
C ILE A 72 11.81 1.64 -6.92
N THR A 73 11.02 1.24 -7.92
CA THR A 73 11.43 1.16 -9.34
C THR A 73 10.93 2.36 -10.13
#